data_AF-A0A1H6C198-F1
#
_entry.id   AF-A0A1H6C198-F1
#
_cell.length_a   1.000
_cell.length_b   1.000
_cell.length_c   1.000
_cell.angle_alpha   90.00
_cell.angle_beta   90.00
_cell.angle_gamma   90.00
#
_symmetry.space_group_name_H-M   'P 1'
#
loop_
_entity.id
_entity.type
_entity.pdbx_description
1 polymer ?
#
loop_
_entity_poly.entity_id
_entity_poly.type
_entity_poly.pdbx_seq_one_letter_code
_entity_poly.pdbx_strand_id
1 'polypeptide(L)'
;MPNDPTPVSTEAKPVALTGAGVERLLHASKVDERTRAIARSLLPVIAASTGEACHSYCDHLERSVGDMKNHVARHRGPIVQAEEQHFRILFQAEFGDDYIAAMNQATRTEFGDAMGIRTRLGTALRLIEPLFKEIGRRHRFSSKAAVEECAALARLMFCDAIAATSCHQRASRIGLTQRENELHLAASSFQNNIAELSDSLQTAAATLRDYAATSLYRSGQADREATIAEDAARDCTQRITSTVMATNDLVRALDHVSTEAQQSFSITGQAVLDTREVAASIGVLAEAAGRIGSIVTLIQEIANKTNLLALNATIEAARAGEAGKGFAVVAGEVKSLAHQTASATAEIARQIAQVQSATDSCVNHVTSISSTIARLEQSAASIAATVREQSAATGEMASNTQGAAARTQEGLLSAQAARLSIGDVTKMSVELDSAAVQVEASAGMISDLVAHFLTDLRVA
;
A
#
# COMPACT_ATOMS: atom_id res chain seq x y z
N MET A 1 -21.27 23.00 11.56
CA MET A 1 -22.08 24.21 11.82
C MET A 1 -21.32 25.02 12.86
N PRO A 2 -20.72 26.17 12.51
CA PRO A 2 -19.99 26.95 13.49
C PRO A 2 -21.00 27.69 14.36
N ASN A 3 -20.92 27.47 15.68
CA ASN A 3 -21.64 28.24 16.67
C ASN A 3 -21.18 29.69 16.58
N ASP A 4 -22.12 30.57 16.25
CA ASP A 4 -21.98 32.01 16.27
C ASP A 4 -21.70 32.45 17.72
N PRO A 5 -20.60 33.14 18.04
CA PRO A 5 -20.40 33.69 19.36
C PRO A 5 -21.37 34.86 19.51
N THR A 6 -22.38 34.68 20.35
CA THR A 6 -23.25 35.77 20.80
C THR A 6 -22.40 36.95 21.28
N PRO A 7 -22.72 38.19 20.88
CA PRO A 7 -21.98 39.34 21.36
C PRO A 7 -22.18 39.41 22.87
N VAL A 8 -21.09 39.29 23.61
CA VAL A 8 -21.03 39.58 25.05
C VAL A 8 -21.68 40.94 25.21
N SER A 9 -22.85 40.98 25.86
CA SER A 9 -23.52 42.21 26.20
C SER A 9 -22.49 43.11 26.86
N THR A 10 -22.31 44.32 26.36
CA THR A 10 -21.53 45.37 27.02
C THR A 10 -22.11 45.58 28.41
N GLU A 11 -21.65 44.79 29.38
CA GLU A 11 -22.02 44.93 30.78
C GLU A 11 -21.68 46.37 31.15
N ALA A 12 -22.71 47.15 31.45
CA ALA A 12 -22.56 48.51 31.93
C ALA A 12 -21.61 48.44 33.12
N LYS A 13 -20.39 48.99 32.95
CA LYS A 13 -19.34 48.92 33.98
C LYS A 13 -19.96 49.32 35.32
N PRO A 14 -19.82 48.49 36.36
CA PRO A 14 -20.50 48.70 37.62
C PRO A 14 -20.22 50.11 38.14
N VAL A 15 -21.30 50.82 38.46
CA VAL A 15 -21.22 52.18 38.98
C VAL A 15 -20.74 52.09 40.43
N ALA A 16 -19.65 52.78 40.74
CA ALA A 16 -19.01 52.69 42.05
C ALA A 16 -19.82 53.46 43.11
N LEU A 17 -20.42 54.60 42.74
CA LEU A 17 -21.26 55.46 43.60
C LEU A 17 -22.63 55.74 42.99
N THR A 18 -23.71 55.54 43.76
CA THR A 18 -25.09 55.79 43.33
C THR A 18 -25.64 57.08 43.96
N GLY A 19 -26.71 57.67 43.39
CA GLY A 19 -27.35 58.86 43.94
C GLY A 19 -27.80 58.71 45.41
N ALA A 20 -28.44 57.58 45.74
CA ALA A 20 -28.78 57.24 47.13
C ALA A 20 -27.53 57.04 48.04
N GLY A 21 -26.38 56.69 47.46
CA GLY A 21 -25.10 56.65 48.17
C GLY A 21 -24.57 58.04 48.50
N VAL A 22 -24.67 58.97 47.55
CA VAL A 22 -24.26 60.38 47.73
C VAL A 22 -25.09 61.07 48.80
N GLU A 23 -26.41 60.93 48.77
CA GLU A 23 -27.27 61.57 49.79
C GLU A 23 -26.97 61.08 51.21
N ARG A 24 -26.78 59.76 51.38
CA ARG A 24 -26.38 59.18 52.67
C ARG A 24 -25.04 59.73 53.15
N LEU A 25 -24.09 59.90 52.24
CA LEU A 25 -22.76 60.40 52.57
C LEU A 25 -22.78 61.89 52.96
N LEU A 26 -23.56 62.71 52.26
CA LEU A 26 -23.75 64.13 52.58
C LEU A 26 -24.40 64.31 53.95
N HIS A 27 -25.43 63.51 54.24
CA HIS A 27 -26.09 63.49 55.54
C HIS A 27 -25.12 63.05 56.66
N ALA A 28 -24.40 61.95 56.47
CA ALA A 28 -23.43 61.43 57.44
C ALA A 28 -22.28 62.42 57.71
N SER A 29 -21.84 63.14 56.67
CA SER A 29 -20.76 64.13 56.76
C SER A 29 -21.23 65.50 57.24
N LYS A 30 -22.52 65.68 57.54
CA LYS A 30 -23.14 66.96 57.94
C LYS A 30 -22.87 68.08 56.94
N VAL A 31 -22.96 67.78 55.65
CA VAL A 31 -22.90 68.75 54.55
C VAL A 31 -24.30 69.30 54.31
N ASP A 32 -24.66 70.32 55.08
CA ASP A 32 -25.93 71.04 55.01
C ASP A 32 -25.91 72.20 53.99
N GLU A 33 -27.05 72.87 53.78
CA GLU A 33 -27.14 74.00 52.85
C GLU A 33 -26.18 75.14 53.23
N ARG A 34 -25.89 75.32 54.53
CA ARG A 34 -24.89 76.28 54.99
C ARG A 34 -23.50 75.94 54.46
N THR A 35 -23.11 74.67 54.53
CA THR A 35 -21.85 74.17 53.96
C THR A 35 -21.81 74.34 52.45
N ARG A 36 -22.93 74.09 51.75
CA ARG A 36 -23.05 74.29 50.30
C ARG A 36 -22.89 75.77 49.90
N ALA A 37 -23.53 76.69 50.63
CA ALA A 37 -23.40 78.12 50.39
C ALA A 37 -21.96 78.61 50.58
N ILE A 38 -21.28 78.13 51.63
CA ILE A 38 -19.85 78.42 51.87
C ILE A 38 -18.99 77.92 50.71
N ALA A 39 -19.22 76.68 50.24
CA ALA A 39 -18.52 76.12 49.10
C ALA A 39 -18.69 76.97 47.83
N ARG A 40 -19.93 77.34 47.48
CA ARG A 40 -20.21 78.21 46.32
C ARG A 40 -19.48 79.54 46.43
N SER A 41 -19.40 80.11 47.62
CA SER A 41 -18.71 81.38 47.85
C SER A 41 -17.18 81.29 47.65
N LEU A 42 -16.59 80.10 47.79
CA LEU A 42 -15.15 79.84 47.62
C LEU A 42 -14.79 79.34 46.22
N LEU A 43 -15.78 79.16 45.34
CA LEU A 43 -15.58 78.72 43.96
C LEU A 43 -14.55 79.56 43.16
N PRO A 44 -14.46 80.90 43.30
CA PRO A 44 -13.42 81.67 42.62
C PRO A 44 -11.99 81.28 43.05
N VAL A 45 -11.79 80.94 44.32
CA VAL A 45 -10.49 80.48 44.83
C VAL A 45 -10.14 79.11 44.28
N ILE A 46 -11.12 78.22 44.21
CA ILE A 46 -10.97 76.89 43.60
C ILE A 46 -10.63 77.00 42.13
N ALA A 47 -11.36 77.84 41.38
CA ALA A 47 -11.10 78.06 39.97
C ALA A 47 -9.69 78.62 39.71
N ALA A 48 -9.16 79.45 40.62
CA ALA A 48 -7.82 80.02 40.51
C ALA A 48 -6.70 79.07 40.99
N SER A 49 -6.96 78.21 41.97
CA SER A 49 -5.90 77.50 42.72
C SER A 49 -5.81 76.00 42.43
N THR A 50 -6.84 75.37 41.83
CA THR A 50 -6.88 73.90 41.67
C THR A 50 -5.82 73.39 40.70
N GLY A 51 -5.62 74.06 39.57
CA GLY A 51 -4.60 73.68 38.60
C GLY A 51 -3.21 73.68 39.19
N GLU A 52 -2.83 74.77 39.87
CA GLU A 52 -1.53 74.88 40.55
C GLU A 52 -1.40 73.84 41.68
N ALA A 53 -2.44 73.62 42.47
CA ALA A 53 -2.46 72.60 43.53
C ALA A 53 -2.25 71.19 42.96
N CYS A 54 -2.91 70.87 41.83
CA CYS A 54 -2.78 69.56 41.20
C CYS A 54 -1.40 69.38 40.54
N HIS A 55 -0.88 70.41 39.85
CA HIS A 55 0.48 70.41 39.32
C HIS A 55 1.53 70.23 40.43
N SER A 56 1.39 70.94 41.55
CA SER A 56 2.27 70.81 42.72
C SER A 56 2.22 69.40 43.33
N TYR A 57 1.07 68.72 43.26
CA TYR A 57 1.00 67.33 43.70
C TYR A 57 1.63 66.36 42.70
N CYS A 58 1.42 66.58 41.40
CA CYS A 58 2.09 65.81 40.35
C CYS A 58 3.63 65.90 40.48
N ASP A 59 4.17 67.10 40.70
CA ASP A 59 5.60 67.30 40.92
C ASP A 59 6.11 66.56 42.17
N HIS A 60 5.29 66.50 43.22
CA HIS A 60 5.61 65.74 44.42
C HIS A 60 5.63 64.23 44.15
N LEU A 61 4.66 63.71 43.39
CA LEU A 61 4.62 62.31 42.99
C LEU A 61 5.84 61.93 42.14
N GLU A 62 6.22 62.77 41.17
CA GLU A 62 7.41 62.54 40.34
C GLU A 62 8.71 62.48 41.15
N ARG A 63 8.82 63.27 42.21
CA ARG A 63 10.04 63.35 43.05
C ARG A 63 10.08 62.31 44.16
N SER A 64 8.92 61.93 44.69
CA SER A 64 8.82 61.20 45.96
C SER A 64 8.36 59.75 45.79
N VAL A 65 7.84 59.38 44.61
CA VAL A 65 7.37 58.02 44.31
C VAL A 65 8.09 57.52 43.06
N GLY A 66 9.05 56.61 43.25
CA GLY A 66 10.04 56.21 42.23
C GLY A 66 9.45 55.76 40.89
N ASP A 67 8.35 55.01 40.93
CA ASP A 67 7.75 54.43 39.71
C ASP A 67 6.74 55.36 39.02
N MET A 68 6.47 56.53 39.61
CA MET A 68 5.36 57.38 39.19
C MET A 68 5.73 58.37 38.09
N LYS A 69 7.04 58.62 37.90
CA LYS A 69 7.57 59.63 36.96
C LYS A 69 7.02 59.49 35.54
N ASN A 70 7.03 58.28 34.97
CA ASN A 70 6.56 58.04 33.61
C ASN A 70 5.03 58.17 33.49
N HIS A 71 4.29 57.75 34.52
CA HIS A 71 2.83 57.85 34.54
C HIS A 71 2.37 59.30 34.69
N VAL A 72 3.00 60.09 35.58
CA VAL A 72 2.69 61.52 35.69
C VAL A 72 3.02 62.22 34.38
N ALA A 73 4.20 62.02 33.80
CA ALA A 73 4.59 62.65 32.55
C ALA A 73 3.60 62.39 31.40
N ARG A 74 3.08 61.16 31.29
CA ARG A 74 2.11 60.77 30.25
C ARG A 74 0.71 61.35 30.47
N HIS A 75 0.28 61.47 31.72
CA HIS A 75 -1.12 61.77 32.05
C HIS A 75 -1.35 63.11 32.77
N ARG A 76 -0.31 63.94 32.98
CA ARG A 76 -0.39 65.20 33.74
C ARG A 76 -1.50 66.13 33.28
N GLY A 77 -1.60 66.39 31.97
CA GLY A 77 -2.63 67.27 31.41
C GLY A 77 -4.06 66.78 31.70
N PRO A 78 -4.40 65.54 31.30
CA PRO A 78 -5.70 64.93 31.62
C PRO A 78 -6.01 64.88 33.12
N ILE A 79 -5.03 64.58 33.97
CA ILE A 79 -5.19 64.54 35.43
C ILE A 79 -5.60 65.92 35.95
N VAL A 80 -4.83 66.96 35.60
CA VAL A 80 -5.07 68.32 36.07
C VAL A 80 -6.44 68.82 35.60
N GLN A 81 -6.78 68.59 34.33
CA GLN A 81 -8.10 68.95 33.79
C GLN A 81 -9.25 68.25 34.53
N ALA A 82 -9.09 66.95 34.82
CA ALA A 82 -10.10 66.17 35.53
C ALA A 82 -10.28 66.63 36.98
N GLU A 83 -9.19 66.93 37.70
CA GLU A 83 -9.28 67.46 39.06
C GLU A 83 -9.82 68.90 39.09
N GLU A 84 -9.42 69.77 38.16
CA GLU A 84 -9.99 71.12 38.03
C GLU A 84 -11.50 71.10 37.80
N GLN A 85 -11.95 70.22 36.90
CA GLN A 85 -13.37 70.03 36.65
C GLN A 85 -14.08 69.47 37.90
N HIS A 86 -13.48 68.46 38.55
CA HIS A 86 -14.05 67.83 39.74
C HIS A 86 -14.21 68.80 40.90
N PHE A 87 -13.16 69.53 41.28
CA PHE A 87 -13.25 70.49 42.38
C PHE A 87 -14.19 71.67 42.04
N ARG A 88 -14.32 72.04 40.76
CA ARG A 88 -15.34 73.01 40.32
C ARG A 88 -16.75 72.48 40.57
N ILE A 89 -17.03 71.23 40.19
CA ILE A 89 -18.33 70.56 40.44
C ILE A 89 -18.58 70.43 41.96
N LEU A 90 -17.57 70.02 42.74
CA LEU A 90 -17.66 69.90 44.19
C LEU A 90 -18.06 71.22 44.86
N PHE A 91 -17.48 72.34 44.42
CA PHE A 91 -17.74 73.67 45.00
C PHE A 91 -18.95 74.40 44.40
N GLN A 92 -19.51 73.93 43.28
CA GLN A 92 -20.89 74.29 42.89
C GLN A 92 -21.92 73.77 43.91
N ALA A 93 -21.54 72.72 44.67
CA ALA A 93 -22.33 72.12 45.73
C ALA A 93 -23.69 71.55 45.27
N GLU A 94 -23.73 71.11 44.01
CA GLU A 94 -24.83 70.38 43.38
C GLU A 94 -24.40 68.92 43.19
N PHE A 95 -24.79 68.06 44.13
CA PHE A 95 -24.35 66.67 44.18
C PHE A 95 -25.26 65.72 43.37
N GLY A 96 -25.62 66.15 42.16
CA GLY A 96 -26.45 65.39 41.22
C GLY A 96 -25.63 64.46 40.31
N ASP A 97 -26.18 64.16 39.14
CA ASP A 97 -25.58 63.23 38.17
C ASP A 97 -24.18 63.65 37.74
N ASP A 98 -23.90 64.96 37.62
CA ASP A 98 -22.57 65.47 37.23
C ASP A 98 -21.49 65.14 38.27
N TYR A 99 -21.80 65.26 39.57
CA TYR A 99 -20.89 64.88 40.65
C TYR A 99 -20.65 63.37 40.67
N ILE A 100 -21.71 62.59 40.48
CA ILE A 100 -21.63 61.12 40.41
C ILE A 100 -20.81 60.68 39.19
N ALA A 101 -21.01 61.33 38.05
CA ALA A 101 -20.27 61.05 36.82
C ALA A 101 -18.78 61.39 37.00
N ALA A 102 -18.44 62.55 37.57
CA ALA A 102 -17.07 62.95 37.87
C ALA A 102 -16.37 61.99 38.85
N MET A 103 -17.09 61.52 39.88
CA MET A 103 -16.60 60.50 40.84
C MET A 103 -16.29 59.17 40.16
N ASN A 104 -17.21 58.67 39.34
CA ASN A 104 -17.05 57.39 38.65
C ASN A 104 -16.04 57.46 37.50
N GLN A 105 -15.93 58.61 36.82
CA GLN A 105 -14.96 58.82 35.72
C GLN A 105 -13.52 58.76 36.24
N ALA A 106 -13.25 59.37 37.39
CA ALA A 106 -11.93 59.33 38.02
C ALA A 106 -11.42 57.89 38.26
N THR A 107 -12.33 56.97 38.60
CA THR A 107 -12.02 55.54 38.78
C THR A 107 -11.93 54.73 37.49
N ARG A 108 -12.25 55.31 36.33
CA ARG A 108 -12.33 54.59 35.03
C ARG A 108 -11.24 55.00 34.04
N THR A 109 -10.43 55.98 34.40
CA THR A 109 -9.32 56.48 33.56
C THR A 109 -8.05 55.68 33.84
N GLU A 110 -7.19 55.48 32.84
CA GLU A 110 -5.91 54.74 32.99
C GLU A 110 -5.02 55.29 34.11
N PHE A 111 -5.07 56.60 34.37
CA PHE A 111 -4.36 57.21 35.49
C PHE A 111 -5.02 56.94 36.85
N GLY A 112 -6.33 56.65 36.89
CA GLY A 112 -7.07 56.25 38.08
C GLY A 112 -6.62 54.90 38.64
N ASP A 113 -6.08 54.01 37.80
CA ASP A 113 -5.52 52.72 38.23
C ASP A 113 -4.07 52.86 38.74
N ALA A 114 -3.26 53.72 38.11
CA ALA A 114 -1.84 53.90 38.47
C ALA A 114 -1.61 54.91 39.62
N MET A 115 -2.30 56.07 39.59
CA MET A 115 -2.19 57.12 40.62
C MET A 115 -3.16 56.86 41.78
N GLY A 116 -4.26 56.15 41.51
CA GLY A 116 -5.32 55.92 42.49
C GLY A 116 -5.98 57.21 42.99
N ILE A 117 -6.54 57.13 44.18
CA ILE A 117 -7.13 58.27 44.88
C ILE A 117 -6.11 59.35 45.31
N ARG A 118 -4.81 59.05 45.22
CA ARG A 118 -3.74 59.89 45.77
C ARG A 118 -3.76 61.29 45.18
N THR A 119 -4.02 61.43 43.87
CA THR A 119 -4.09 62.74 43.21
C THR A 119 -5.21 63.61 43.76
N ARG A 120 -6.39 63.05 43.97
CA ARG A 120 -7.53 63.78 44.52
C ARG A 120 -7.28 64.24 45.95
N LEU A 121 -6.79 63.34 46.81
CA LEU A 121 -6.44 63.67 48.19
C LEU A 121 -5.28 64.68 48.27
N GLY A 122 -4.26 64.52 47.43
CA GLY A 122 -3.09 65.38 47.38
C GLY A 122 -3.40 66.80 46.91
N THR A 123 -4.32 66.92 45.93
CA THR A 123 -4.85 68.21 45.45
C THR A 123 -5.74 68.85 46.52
N ALA A 124 -6.65 68.09 47.15
CA ALA A 124 -7.47 68.55 48.26
C ALA A 124 -6.61 69.11 49.41
N LEU A 125 -5.56 68.39 49.84
CA LEU A 125 -4.65 68.85 50.90
C LEU A 125 -3.97 70.18 50.57
N ARG A 126 -3.56 70.40 49.31
CA ARG A 126 -2.93 71.65 48.86
C ARG A 126 -3.89 72.81 48.74
N LEU A 127 -5.18 72.53 48.52
CA LEU A 127 -6.23 73.55 48.48
C LEU A 127 -6.60 74.08 49.87
N ILE A 128 -6.28 73.37 50.95
CA ILE A 128 -6.60 73.81 52.32
C ILE A 128 -6.00 75.19 52.62
N GLU A 129 -4.72 75.40 52.33
CA GLU A 129 -4.04 76.66 52.63
C GLU A 129 -4.64 77.89 51.91
N PRO A 130 -4.80 77.91 50.57
CA PRO A 130 -5.40 79.05 49.87
C PRO A 130 -6.85 79.30 50.30
N LEU A 131 -7.63 78.24 50.56
CA LEU A 131 -9.00 78.38 51.04
C LEU A 131 -9.07 78.96 52.45
N PHE A 132 -8.23 78.48 53.37
CA PHE A 132 -8.20 78.96 54.75
C PHE A 132 -7.69 80.40 54.82
N LYS A 133 -6.73 80.78 53.97
CA LYS A 133 -6.30 82.17 53.81
C LYS A 133 -7.46 83.07 53.36
N GLU A 134 -8.26 82.64 52.38
CA GLU A 134 -9.43 83.42 51.93
C GLU A 134 -10.49 83.55 53.03
N ILE A 135 -10.81 82.46 53.75
CA ILE A 135 -11.73 82.49 54.89
C ILE A 135 -11.21 83.44 55.98
N GLY A 136 -9.92 83.35 56.33
CA GLY A 136 -9.28 84.25 57.28
C GLY A 136 -9.31 85.72 56.84
N ARG A 137 -9.19 85.99 55.54
CA ARG A 137 -9.34 87.33 54.96
C ARG A 137 -10.76 87.87 55.07
N ARG A 138 -11.78 87.01 54.92
CA ARG A 138 -13.20 87.39 55.07
C ARG A 138 -13.58 87.68 56.52
N HIS A 139 -12.99 86.93 57.46
CA HIS A 139 -13.35 86.97 58.88
C HIS A 139 -12.24 87.54 59.77
N ARG A 140 -11.60 88.65 59.36
CA ARG A 140 -10.47 89.28 60.08
C ARG A 140 -10.77 89.68 61.53
N PHE A 141 -12.04 89.86 61.88
CA PHE A 141 -12.47 90.31 63.20
C PHE A 141 -13.32 89.28 63.96
N SER A 142 -13.52 88.06 63.41
CA SER A 142 -14.31 87.00 64.06
C SER A 142 -13.65 85.63 63.88
N SER A 143 -12.84 85.23 64.86
CA SER A 143 -12.22 83.91 64.88
C SER A 143 -13.25 82.77 64.91
N LYS A 144 -14.39 82.99 65.58
CA LYS A 144 -15.50 82.02 65.64
C LYS A 144 -16.09 81.76 64.25
N ALA A 145 -16.37 82.81 63.47
CA ALA A 145 -16.94 82.65 62.13
C ALA A 145 -15.94 82.00 61.16
N ALA A 146 -14.64 82.35 61.25
CA ALA A 146 -13.58 81.71 60.48
C ALA A 146 -13.48 80.20 60.77
N VAL A 147 -13.52 79.80 62.05
CA VAL A 147 -13.48 78.39 62.45
C VAL A 147 -14.71 77.62 61.96
N GLU A 148 -15.91 78.22 62.02
CA GLU A 148 -17.13 77.59 61.52
C GLU A 148 -17.09 77.34 60.00
N GLU A 149 -16.61 78.31 59.21
CA GLU A 149 -16.44 78.13 57.75
C GLU A 149 -15.33 77.13 57.40
N CYS A 150 -14.19 77.16 58.09
CA CYS A 150 -13.14 76.17 57.91
C CYS A 150 -13.62 74.75 58.26
N ALA A 151 -14.44 74.60 59.31
CA ALA A 151 -15.02 73.32 59.68
C ALA A 151 -16.04 72.81 58.64
N ALA A 152 -16.86 73.71 58.09
CA ALA A 152 -17.79 73.37 57.01
C ALA A 152 -17.05 72.91 55.75
N LEU A 153 -15.99 73.64 55.36
CA LEU A 153 -15.12 73.27 54.25
C LEU A 153 -14.44 71.91 54.49
N ALA A 154 -13.89 71.68 55.68
CA ALA A 154 -13.28 70.40 56.02
C ALA A 154 -14.27 69.24 55.89
N ARG A 155 -15.52 69.40 56.35
CA ARG A 155 -16.58 68.39 56.18
C ARG A 155 -16.87 68.09 54.72
N LEU A 156 -16.93 69.10 53.86
CA LEU A 156 -17.12 68.93 52.42
C LEU A 156 -15.96 68.15 51.79
N MET A 157 -14.72 68.53 52.09
CA MET A 157 -13.53 67.89 51.53
C MET A 157 -13.36 66.45 52.02
N PHE A 158 -13.67 66.17 53.29
CA PHE A 158 -13.68 64.79 53.81
C PHE A 158 -14.82 63.95 53.25
N CYS A 159 -16.00 64.53 53.03
CA CYS A 159 -17.10 63.85 52.34
C CYS A 159 -16.66 63.37 50.94
N ASP A 160 -16.05 64.27 50.16
CA ASP A 160 -15.51 63.95 48.83
C ASP A 160 -14.42 62.86 48.90
N ALA A 161 -13.49 62.96 49.86
CA ALA A 161 -12.46 61.96 50.09
C ALA A 161 -13.02 60.57 50.40
N ILE A 162 -14.06 60.48 51.24
CA ILE A 162 -14.72 59.20 51.56
C ILE A 162 -15.43 58.64 50.33
N ALA A 163 -16.11 59.49 49.54
CA ALA A 163 -16.75 59.09 48.29
C ALA A 163 -15.72 58.48 47.32
N ALA A 164 -14.64 59.21 47.07
CA ALA A 164 -13.59 58.81 46.15
C ALA A 164 -12.88 57.51 46.60
N THR A 165 -12.65 57.34 47.91
CA THR A 165 -12.05 56.11 48.47
C THR A 165 -12.96 54.91 48.28
N SER A 166 -14.24 55.07 48.58
CA SER A 166 -15.25 54.01 48.44
C SER A 166 -15.39 53.58 46.97
N CYS A 167 -15.33 54.54 46.04
CA CYS A 167 -15.36 54.24 44.61
C CYS A 167 -14.15 53.41 44.17
N HIS A 168 -12.95 53.83 44.57
CA HIS A 168 -11.70 53.19 44.17
C HIS A 168 -11.60 51.75 44.73
N GLN A 169 -11.91 51.54 46.01
CA GLN A 169 -11.91 50.21 46.63
C GLN A 169 -12.88 49.24 45.94
N ARG A 170 -14.07 49.72 45.57
CA ARG A 170 -15.08 48.92 44.88
C ARG A 170 -14.63 48.55 43.46
N ALA A 171 -14.02 49.49 42.74
CA ALA A 171 -13.46 49.24 41.41
C ALA A 171 -12.33 48.20 41.45
N SER A 172 -11.37 48.31 42.38
CA SER A 172 -10.28 47.35 42.53
C SER A 172 -10.78 45.94 42.86
N ARG A 173 -11.77 45.81 43.75
CA ARG A 173 -12.35 44.50 44.09
C ARG A 173 -12.99 43.82 42.89
N ILE A 174 -13.74 44.59 42.09
CA ILE A 174 -14.38 44.07 40.86
C ILE A 174 -13.32 43.64 39.84
N GLY A 175 -12.25 44.43 39.66
CA GLY A 175 -11.16 44.09 38.76
C GLY A 175 -10.42 42.80 39.16
N LEU A 176 -10.16 42.60 40.47
CA LEU A 176 -9.54 41.38 40.98
C LEU A 176 -10.42 40.14 40.74
N THR A 177 -11.72 40.22 41.04
CA THR A 177 -12.64 39.10 40.79
C THR A 177 -12.81 38.81 39.29
N GLN A 178 -12.81 39.82 38.44
CA GLN A 178 -12.81 39.62 36.98
C GLN A 178 -11.56 38.89 36.52
N ARG A 179 -10.38 39.30 37.00
CA ARG A 179 -9.11 38.65 36.65
C ARG A 179 -9.04 37.21 37.13
N GLU A 180 -9.51 36.94 38.34
CA GLU A 180 -9.62 35.58 38.90
C GLU A 180 -10.52 34.69 38.04
N ASN A 181 -11.69 35.19 37.65
CA ASN A 181 -12.62 34.47 36.76
C ASN A 181 -12.01 34.22 35.37
N GLU A 182 -11.33 35.21 34.78
CA GLU A 182 -10.64 35.04 33.50
C GLU A 182 -9.56 33.96 33.57
N LEU A 183 -8.75 33.97 34.64
CA LEU A 183 -7.71 32.95 34.85
C LEU A 183 -8.32 31.56 35.04
N HIS A 184 -9.41 31.44 35.81
CA HIS A 184 -10.10 30.17 36.01
C HIS A 184 -10.69 29.61 34.70
N LEU A 185 -11.31 30.47 33.88
CA LEU A 185 -11.84 30.09 32.57
C LEU A 185 -10.70 29.68 31.62
N ALA A 186 -9.61 30.44 31.57
CA ALA A 186 -8.45 30.11 30.75
C ALA A 186 -7.81 28.78 31.18
N ALA A 187 -7.66 28.56 32.49
CA ALA A 187 -7.13 27.31 33.05
C ALA A 187 -8.03 26.11 32.74
N SER A 188 -9.36 26.28 32.84
CA SER A 188 -10.32 25.21 32.50
C SER A 188 -10.32 24.89 31.00
N SER A 189 -10.27 25.91 30.14
CA SER A 189 -10.16 25.70 28.70
C SER A 189 -8.84 25.03 28.31
N PHE A 190 -7.73 25.42 28.93
CA PHE A 190 -6.44 24.78 28.73
C PHE A 190 -6.47 23.30 29.16
N GLN A 191 -7.06 23.00 30.32
CA GLN A 191 -7.25 21.63 30.81
C GLN A 191 -8.02 20.77 29.80
N ASN A 192 -9.14 21.27 29.29
CA ASN A 192 -9.96 20.53 28.33
C ASN A 192 -9.22 20.28 27.02
N ASN A 193 -8.55 21.30 26.46
CA ASN A 193 -7.80 21.15 25.22
C ASN A 193 -6.65 20.14 25.34
N ILE A 194 -5.97 20.10 26.50
CA ILE A 194 -4.92 19.11 26.75
C ILE A 194 -5.49 17.71 26.95
N ALA A 195 -6.63 17.58 27.63
CA ALA A 195 -7.30 16.29 27.79
C ALA A 195 -7.72 15.72 26.42
N GLU A 196 -8.30 16.55 25.54
CA GLU A 196 -8.63 16.17 24.16
C GLU A 196 -7.39 15.78 23.34
N LEU A 197 -6.29 16.52 23.47
CA LEU A 197 -5.02 16.18 22.82
C LEU A 197 -4.46 14.85 23.33
N SER A 198 -4.50 14.61 24.64
CA SER A 198 -4.03 13.36 25.25
C SER A 198 -4.85 12.16 24.78
N ASP A 199 -6.19 12.28 24.73
CA ASP A 199 -7.08 11.24 24.22
C ASP A 199 -6.83 10.95 22.72
N SER A 200 -6.61 12.01 21.94
CA SER A 200 -6.23 11.88 20.52
C SER A 200 -4.90 11.14 20.34
N LEU A 201 -3.89 11.44 21.16
CA LEU A 201 -2.60 10.75 21.13
C LEU A 201 -2.71 9.28 21.57
N GLN A 202 -3.51 8.98 22.60
CA GLN A 202 -3.78 7.60 23.02
C GLN A 202 -4.49 6.80 21.92
N THR A 203 -5.49 7.40 21.28
CA THR A 203 -6.19 6.79 20.13
C THR A 203 -5.22 6.54 18.96
N ALA A 204 -4.34 7.50 18.67
CA ALA A 204 -3.32 7.36 17.64
C ALA A 204 -2.34 6.23 17.95
N ALA A 205 -1.86 6.13 19.21
CA ALA A 205 -1.00 5.04 19.66
C ALA A 205 -1.69 3.68 19.54
N ALA A 206 -2.94 3.55 19.98
CA ALA A 206 -3.70 2.31 19.85
C ALA A 206 -3.85 1.88 18.37
N THR A 207 -4.12 2.85 17.49
CA THR A 207 -4.22 2.62 16.04
C THR A 207 -2.89 2.16 15.44
N LEU A 208 -1.77 2.77 15.84
CA LEU A 208 -0.44 2.36 15.39
C LEU A 208 -0.10 0.93 15.83
N ARG A 209 -0.45 0.54 17.06
CA ARG A 209 -0.26 -0.83 17.57
C ARG A 209 -1.11 -1.85 16.80
N ASP A 210 -2.36 -1.52 16.48
CA ASP A 210 -3.22 -2.38 15.68
C ASP A 210 -2.66 -2.58 14.26
N TYR A 211 -2.14 -1.51 13.64
CA TYR A 211 -1.46 -1.59 12.35
C TYR A 211 -0.19 -2.45 12.42
N ALA A 212 0.64 -2.28 13.47
CA ALA A 212 1.83 -3.09 13.68
C ALA A 212 1.48 -4.59 13.84
N ALA A 213 0.48 -4.90 14.67
CA ALA A 213 0.02 -6.28 14.89
C ALA A 213 -0.55 -6.92 13.62
N THR A 214 -1.40 -6.19 12.89
CA THR A 214 -1.97 -6.64 11.62
C THR A 214 -0.87 -6.85 10.57
N SER A 215 0.10 -5.93 10.49
CA SER A 215 1.24 -6.06 9.58
C SER A 215 2.09 -7.29 9.92
N LEU A 216 2.42 -7.52 11.20
CA LEU A 216 3.14 -8.72 11.65
C LEU A 216 2.42 -10.00 11.27
N TYR A 217 1.10 -10.05 11.47
CA TYR A 217 0.29 -11.19 11.08
C TYR A 217 0.36 -11.45 9.57
N ARG A 218 0.23 -10.40 8.75
CA ARG A 218 0.31 -10.50 7.28
C ARG A 218 1.70 -10.90 6.80
N SER A 219 2.76 -10.35 7.40
CA SER A 219 4.15 -10.75 7.14
C SER A 219 4.37 -12.23 7.45
N GLY A 220 3.84 -12.74 8.57
CA GLY A 220 3.92 -14.15 8.91
C GLY A 220 3.19 -15.08 7.93
N GLN A 221 2.07 -14.65 7.34
CA GLN A 221 1.41 -15.40 6.27
C GLN A 221 2.23 -15.37 4.97
N ALA A 222 2.72 -14.19 4.60
CA ALA A 222 3.55 -14.01 3.41
C ALA A 222 4.86 -14.82 3.47
N ASP A 223 5.49 -14.94 4.64
CA ASP A 223 6.71 -15.74 4.82
C ASP A 223 6.45 -17.25 4.59
N ARG A 224 5.28 -17.74 5.03
CA ARG A 224 4.86 -19.12 4.75
C ARG A 224 4.60 -19.34 3.26
N GLU A 225 3.90 -18.41 2.61
CA GLU A 225 3.66 -18.48 1.16
C GLU A 225 4.97 -18.47 0.36
N ALA A 226 5.92 -17.62 0.75
CA ALA A 226 7.24 -17.60 0.12
C ALA A 226 8.02 -18.90 0.35
N THR A 227 7.94 -19.49 1.54
CA THR A 227 8.54 -20.81 1.83
C THR A 227 7.93 -21.91 0.97
N ILE A 228 6.60 -21.94 0.83
CA ILE A 228 5.90 -22.89 -0.05
C ILE A 228 6.35 -22.72 -1.51
N ALA A 229 6.52 -21.47 -1.96
CA ALA A 229 7.01 -21.17 -3.31
C ALA A 229 8.47 -21.64 -3.52
N GLU A 230 9.35 -21.44 -2.55
CA GLU A 230 10.74 -21.95 -2.59
C GLU A 230 10.78 -23.48 -2.68
N ASP A 231 9.97 -24.17 -1.86
CA ASP A 231 9.88 -25.62 -1.87
C ASP A 231 9.32 -26.17 -3.18
N ALA A 232 8.27 -25.53 -3.71
CA ALA A 232 7.70 -25.88 -5.01
C ALA A 232 8.70 -25.67 -6.16
N ALA A 233 9.48 -24.58 -6.14
CA ALA A 233 10.54 -24.34 -7.12
C ALA A 233 11.66 -25.38 -7.02
N ARG A 234 12.02 -25.82 -5.81
CA ARG A 234 13.01 -26.89 -5.60
C ARG A 234 12.51 -28.24 -6.13
N ASP A 235 11.26 -28.62 -5.85
CA ASP A 235 10.64 -29.84 -6.42
C ASP A 235 10.61 -29.78 -7.94
N CYS A 236 10.22 -28.63 -8.50
CA CYS A 236 10.19 -28.43 -9.94
C CYS A 236 11.58 -28.59 -10.58
N THR A 237 12.64 -28.06 -9.93
CA THR A 237 14.02 -28.21 -10.38
C THR A 237 14.45 -29.69 -10.42
N GLN A 238 14.08 -30.47 -9.40
CA GLN A 238 14.35 -31.90 -9.38
C GLN A 238 13.61 -32.63 -10.49
N ARG A 239 12.32 -32.33 -10.70
CA ARG A 239 11.52 -32.89 -11.79
C ARG A 239 12.08 -32.56 -13.17
N ILE A 240 12.50 -31.31 -13.38
CA ILE A 240 13.15 -30.86 -14.61
C ILE A 240 14.43 -31.66 -14.88
N THR A 241 15.25 -31.88 -13.85
CA THR A 241 16.46 -32.71 -13.97
C THR A 241 16.13 -34.13 -14.42
N SER A 242 15.10 -34.76 -13.84
CA SER A 242 14.61 -36.07 -14.27
C SER A 242 14.10 -36.07 -15.72
N THR A 243 13.38 -35.03 -16.13
CA THR A 243 12.90 -34.88 -17.51
C THR A 243 14.07 -34.72 -18.49
N VAL A 244 15.12 -33.97 -18.15
CA VAL A 244 16.34 -33.85 -18.97
C VAL A 244 17.01 -35.22 -19.14
N MET A 245 17.12 -36.01 -18.06
CA MET A 245 17.67 -37.37 -18.15
C MET A 245 16.84 -38.26 -19.08
N ALA A 246 15.51 -38.28 -18.91
CA ALA A 246 14.61 -39.05 -19.77
C ALA A 246 14.68 -38.61 -21.24
N THR A 247 14.82 -37.31 -21.49
CA THR A 247 14.96 -36.76 -22.85
C THR A 247 16.27 -37.21 -23.49
N ASN A 248 17.39 -37.21 -22.73
CA ASN A 248 18.67 -37.73 -23.22
C ASN A 248 18.61 -39.23 -23.53
N ASP A 249 17.90 -40.02 -22.71
CA ASP A 249 17.72 -41.45 -22.97
C ASP A 249 16.84 -41.69 -24.22
N LEU A 250 15.81 -40.86 -24.44
CA LEU A 250 15.02 -40.88 -25.67
C LEU A 250 15.87 -40.56 -26.91
N VAL A 251 16.75 -39.56 -26.84
CA VAL A 251 17.67 -39.24 -27.96
C VAL A 251 18.54 -40.46 -28.30
N ARG A 252 19.12 -41.13 -27.30
CA ARG A 252 19.92 -42.35 -27.53
C ARG A 252 19.09 -43.49 -28.13
N ALA A 253 17.87 -43.69 -27.64
CA ALA A 253 16.97 -44.71 -28.18
C ALA A 253 16.60 -44.45 -29.64
N LEU A 254 16.34 -43.18 -29.99
CA LEU A 254 16.03 -42.78 -31.36
C LEU A 254 17.22 -42.96 -32.30
N ASP A 255 18.44 -42.63 -31.87
CA ASP A 255 19.66 -42.89 -32.66
C ASP A 255 19.86 -44.41 -32.91
N HIS A 256 19.60 -45.24 -31.90
CA HIS A 256 19.67 -46.69 -32.03
C HIS A 256 18.64 -47.21 -33.05
N VAL A 257 17.36 -46.81 -32.92
CA VAL A 257 16.29 -47.22 -33.85
C VAL A 257 16.55 -46.70 -35.26
N SER A 258 17.09 -45.48 -35.42
CA SER A 258 17.50 -44.94 -36.72
C SER A 258 18.56 -45.83 -37.38
N THR A 259 19.54 -46.28 -36.59
CA THR A 259 20.62 -47.17 -37.08
C THR A 259 20.07 -48.54 -37.49
N GLU A 260 19.21 -49.14 -36.66
CA GLU A 260 18.56 -50.43 -36.98
C GLU A 260 17.65 -50.34 -38.22
N ALA A 261 16.92 -49.23 -38.39
CA ALA A 261 16.09 -48.99 -39.57
C ALA A 261 16.94 -48.90 -40.85
N GLN A 262 18.07 -48.18 -40.79
CA GLN A 262 19.00 -48.07 -41.91
C GLN A 262 19.63 -49.43 -42.27
N GLN A 263 20.00 -50.23 -41.25
CA GLN A 263 20.53 -51.57 -41.45
C GLN A 263 19.47 -52.50 -42.09
N SER A 264 18.22 -52.42 -41.63
CA SER A 264 17.10 -53.17 -42.20
C SER A 264 16.84 -52.80 -43.67
N PHE A 265 16.95 -51.53 -44.02
CA PHE A 265 16.86 -51.07 -45.41
C PHE A 265 17.94 -51.68 -46.29
N SER A 266 19.19 -51.72 -45.79
CA SER A 266 20.31 -52.36 -46.51
C SER A 266 20.09 -53.86 -46.72
N ILE A 267 19.63 -54.58 -45.69
CA ILE A 267 19.38 -56.03 -45.77
C ILE A 267 18.23 -56.32 -46.75
N THR A 268 17.16 -55.53 -46.68
CA THR A 268 16.00 -55.67 -47.58
C THR A 268 16.40 -55.41 -49.03
N GLY A 269 17.21 -54.38 -49.27
CA GLY A 269 17.77 -54.10 -50.60
C GLY A 269 18.60 -55.25 -51.17
N GLN A 270 19.43 -55.88 -50.34
CA GLN A 270 20.18 -57.07 -50.75
C GLN A 270 19.25 -58.26 -51.06
N ALA A 271 18.24 -58.50 -50.22
CA ALA A 271 17.28 -59.58 -50.44
C ALA A 271 16.48 -59.42 -51.75
N VAL A 272 16.20 -58.17 -52.18
CA VAL A 272 15.59 -57.90 -53.50
C VAL A 272 16.51 -58.38 -54.63
N LEU A 273 17.82 -58.11 -54.54
CA LEU A 273 18.78 -58.53 -55.55
C LEU A 273 18.88 -60.07 -55.61
N ASP A 274 19.03 -60.71 -54.45
CA ASP A 274 19.12 -62.18 -54.36
C ASP A 274 17.86 -62.85 -54.92
N THR A 275 16.67 -62.31 -54.59
CA THR A 275 15.40 -62.87 -55.07
C THR A 275 15.25 -62.73 -56.59
N ARG A 276 15.77 -61.64 -57.19
CA ARG A 276 15.80 -61.46 -58.65
C ARG A 276 16.73 -62.46 -59.33
N GLU A 277 17.88 -62.75 -58.74
CA GLU A 277 18.83 -63.74 -59.28
C GLU A 277 18.27 -65.17 -59.22
N VAL A 278 17.60 -65.53 -58.12
CA VAL A 278 16.90 -66.80 -57.98
C VAL A 278 15.76 -66.91 -59.00
N ALA A 279 14.95 -65.86 -59.18
CA ALA A 279 13.89 -65.83 -60.19
C ALA A 279 14.42 -66.06 -61.61
N ALA A 280 15.54 -65.41 -61.96
CA ALA A 280 16.19 -65.58 -63.26
C ALA A 280 16.68 -67.02 -63.46
N SER A 281 17.31 -67.61 -62.44
CA SER A 281 17.81 -69.00 -62.48
C SER A 281 16.69 -70.02 -62.65
N ILE A 282 15.56 -69.84 -61.96
CA ILE A 282 14.36 -70.67 -62.09
C ILE A 282 13.75 -70.51 -63.49
N GLY A 283 13.73 -69.29 -64.04
CA GLY A 283 13.26 -69.03 -65.41
C GLY A 283 14.07 -69.81 -66.46
N VAL A 284 15.39 -69.86 -66.31
CA VAL A 284 16.27 -70.67 -67.18
C VAL A 284 15.96 -72.16 -67.04
N LEU A 285 15.71 -72.66 -65.81
CA LEU A 285 15.33 -74.05 -65.58
C LEU A 285 13.98 -74.39 -66.22
N ALA A 286 12.99 -73.50 -66.13
CA ALA A 286 11.68 -73.65 -66.75
C ALA A 286 11.79 -73.77 -68.28
N GLU A 287 12.60 -72.91 -68.92
CA GLU A 287 12.85 -72.98 -70.36
C GLU A 287 13.53 -74.30 -70.76
N ALA A 288 14.55 -74.72 -69.99
CA ALA A 288 15.26 -75.98 -70.23
C ALA A 288 14.32 -77.19 -70.12
N ALA A 289 13.49 -77.25 -69.07
CA ALA A 289 12.50 -78.31 -68.88
C ALA A 289 11.45 -78.31 -70.01
N GLY A 290 11.02 -77.13 -70.48
CA GLY A 290 10.15 -76.99 -71.65
C GLY A 290 10.75 -77.59 -72.92
N ARG A 291 12.01 -77.28 -73.22
CA ARG A 291 12.76 -77.83 -74.36
C ARG A 291 12.91 -79.35 -74.28
N ILE A 292 13.25 -79.88 -73.11
CA ILE A 292 13.34 -81.34 -72.91
C ILE A 292 11.98 -81.99 -73.14
N GLY A 293 10.89 -81.39 -72.63
CA GLY A 293 9.53 -81.86 -72.89
C GLY A 293 9.21 -81.99 -74.38
N SER A 294 9.54 -80.97 -75.18
CA SER A 294 9.36 -81.02 -76.64
C SER A 294 10.17 -82.13 -77.31
N ILE A 295 11.41 -82.38 -76.86
CA ILE A 295 12.26 -83.46 -77.37
C ILE A 295 11.64 -84.83 -77.03
N VAL A 296 11.16 -85.01 -75.80
CA VAL A 296 10.54 -86.27 -75.36
C VAL A 296 9.27 -86.58 -76.16
N THR A 297 8.44 -85.56 -76.44
CA THR A 297 7.27 -85.71 -77.32
C THR A 297 7.67 -86.18 -78.72
N LEU A 298 8.73 -85.59 -79.30
CA LEU A 298 9.24 -86.00 -80.61
C LEU A 298 9.75 -87.46 -80.60
N ILE A 299 10.46 -87.89 -79.56
CA ILE A 299 10.94 -89.28 -79.43
C ILE A 299 9.75 -90.24 -79.30
N GLN A 300 8.72 -89.88 -78.54
CA GLN A 300 7.48 -90.65 -78.44
C GLN A 300 6.82 -90.84 -79.81
N GLU A 301 6.73 -89.79 -80.61
CA GLU A 301 6.20 -89.86 -81.98
C GLU A 301 7.04 -90.77 -82.89
N ILE A 302 8.37 -90.69 -82.78
CA ILE A 302 9.30 -91.57 -83.52
C ILE A 302 9.10 -93.02 -83.09
N ALA A 303 9.01 -93.31 -81.79
CA ALA A 303 8.78 -94.67 -81.28
C ALA A 303 7.46 -95.24 -81.78
N ASN A 304 6.39 -94.44 -81.78
CA ASN A 304 5.09 -94.83 -82.32
C ASN A 304 5.14 -95.12 -83.83
N LYS A 305 5.82 -94.27 -84.62
CA LYS A 305 6.05 -94.51 -86.05
C LYS A 305 6.87 -95.77 -86.30
N THR A 306 7.92 -95.99 -85.51
CA THR A 306 8.78 -97.19 -85.60
C THR A 306 7.98 -98.46 -85.27
N ASN A 307 7.11 -98.43 -84.26
CA ASN A 307 6.22 -99.53 -83.93
C ASN A 307 5.25 -99.86 -85.08
N LEU A 308 4.69 -98.84 -85.74
CA LEU A 308 3.84 -99.03 -86.93
C LEU A 308 4.63 -99.60 -88.12
N LEU A 309 5.85 -99.14 -88.36
CA LEU A 309 6.74 -99.68 -89.39
C LEU A 309 7.11 -101.15 -89.11
N ALA A 310 7.44 -101.47 -87.87
CA ALA A 310 7.77 -102.83 -87.43
C ALA A 310 6.56 -103.77 -87.51
N LEU A 311 5.35 -103.26 -87.24
CA LEU A 311 4.11 -104.00 -87.44
C LEU A 311 3.89 -104.31 -88.93
N ASN A 312 4.04 -103.33 -89.80
CA ASN A 312 3.94 -103.53 -91.26
C ASN A 312 4.97 -104.55 -91.76
N ALA A 313 6.21 -104.48 -91.25
CA ALA A 313 7.27 -105.44 -91.57
C ALA A 313 6.94 -106.86 -91.08
N THR A 314 6.30 -106.99 -89.91
CA THR A 314 5.85 -108.28 -89.36
C THR A 314 4.73 -108.89 -90.22
N ILE A 315 3.80 -108.07 -90.71
CA ILE A 315 2.73 -108.49 -91.63
C ILE A 315 3.34 -108.99 -92.94
N GLU A 316 4.29 -108.24 -93.52
CA GLU A 316 4.92 -108.64 -94.79
C GLU A 316 5.82 -109.88 -94.63
N ALA A 317 6.49 -110.03 -93.47
CA ALA A 317 7.23 -111.24 -93.13
C ALA A 317 6.31 -112.47 -93.03
N ALA A 318 5.13 -112.33 -92.43
CA ALA A 318 4.13 -113.40 -92.37
C ALA A 318 3.58 -113.74 -93.77
N ARG A 319 3.45 -112.74 -94.64
CA ARG A 319 3.00 -112.90 -96.03
C ARG A 319 4.01 -113.65 -96.91
N ALA A 320 5.31 -113.52 -96.61
CA ALA A 320 6.39 -114.22 -97.28
C ALA A 320 6.56 -115.70 -96.84
N GLY A 321 5.79 -116.19 -95.87
CA GLY A 321 5.81 -117.59 -95.41
C GLY A 321 7.17 -118.02 -94.83
N GLU A 322 7.66 -119.20 -95.22
CA GLU A 322 8.94 -119.75 -94.72
C GLU A 322 10.15 -118.85 -95.04
N ALA A 323 10.13 -118.13 -96.16
CA ALA A 323 11.22 -117.22 -96.55
C ALA A 323 11.31 -115.95 -95.68
N GLY A 324 10.22 -115.60 -94.96
CA GLY A 324 10.12 -114.41 -94.12
C GLY A 324 10.51 -114.61 -92.66
N LYS A 325 10.82 -115.84 -92.21
CA LYS A 325 11.05 -116.16 -90.77
C LYS A 325 12.14 -115.30 -90.11
N GLY A 326 13.28 -115.10 -90.76
CA GLY A 326 14.35 -114.24 -90.24
C GLY A 326 13.94 -112.77 -90.14
N PHE A 327 13.16 -112.28 -91.11
CA PHE A 327 12.63 -110.92 -91.13
C PHE A 327 11.56 -110.71 -90.07
N ALA A 328 10.74 -111.73 -89.79
CA ALA A 328 9.73 -111.71 -88.73
C ALA A 328 10.35 -111.56 -87.34
N VAL A 329 11.49 -112.23 -87.07
CA VAL A 329 12.23 -112.09 -85.80
C VAL A 329 12.76 -110.67 -85.63
N VAL A 330 13.40 -110.10 -86.66
CA VAL A 330 13.91 -108.72 -86.63
C VAL A 330 12.76 -107.72 -86.47
N ALA A 331 11.66 -107.88 -87.20
CA ALA A 331 10.50 -107.01 -87.07
C ALA A 331 9.86 -107.09 -85.67
N GLY A 332 9.82 -108.28 -85.06
CA GLY A 332 9.39 -108.48 -83.67
C GLY A 332 10.31 -107.77 -82.66
N GLU A 333 11.62 -107.86 -82.85
CA GLU A 333 12.61 -107.20 -81.98
C GLU A 333 12.52 -105.67 -82.09
N VAL A 334 12.41 -105.13 -83.31
CA VAL A 334 12.21 -103.68 -83.55
C VAL A 334 10.88 -103.21 -82.94
N LYS A 335 9.81 -104.01 -83.04
CA LYS A 335 8.51 -103.71 -82.43
C LYS A 335 8.62 -103.66 -80.89
N SER A 336 9.31 -104.63 -80.28
CA SER A 336 9.57 -104.68 -78.84
C SER A 336 10.39 -103.47 -78.38
N LEU A 337 11.46 -103.13 -79.10
CA LEU A 337 12.32 -101.99 -78.80
C LEU A 337 11.57 -100.65 -78.94
N ALA A 338 10.70 -100.53 -79.95
CA ALA A 338 9.85 -99.36 -80.13
C ALA A 338 8.84 -99.22 -78.97
N HIS A 339 8.24 -100.32 -78.49
CA HIS A 339 7.36 -100.29 -77.33
C HIS A 339 8.11 -99.93 -76.04
N GLN A 340 9.29 -100.50 -75.81
CA GLN A 340 10.14 -100.13 -74.67
C GLN A 340 10.53 -98.65 -74.72
N THR A 341 10.91 -98.15 -75.90
CA THR A 341 11.22 -96.72 -76.11
C THR A 341 10.01 -95.85 -75.78
N ALA A 342 8.83 -96.19 -76.31
CA ALA A 342 7.58 -95.48 -76.04
C ALA A 342 7.19 -95.48 -74.55
N SER A 343 7.44 -96.57 -73.84
CA SER A 343 7.19 -96.65 -72.39
C SER A 343 8.18 -95.79 -71.60
N ALA A 344 9.47 -95.85 -71.96
CA ALA A 344 10.52 -95.06 -71.32
C ALA A 344 10.31 -93.56 -71.53
N THR A 345 9.94 -93.13 -72.75
CA THR A 345 9.63 -91.72 -73.03
C THR A 345 8.38 -91.24 -72.31
N ALA A 346 7.36 -92.10 -72.14
CA ALA A 346 6.18 -91.76 -71.34
C ALA A 346 6.52 -91.55 -69.85
N GLU A 347 7.48 -92.31 -69.30
CA GLU A 347 7.99 -92.12 -67.95
C GLU A 347 8.81 -90.84 -67.82
N ILE A 348 9.71 -90.56 -68.77
CA ILE A 348 10.48 -89.30 -68.82
C ILE A 348 9.53 -88.10 -68.94
N ALA A 349 8.51 -88.18 -69.79
CA ALA A 349 7.52 -87.11 -69.93
C ALA A 349 6.82 -86.79 -68.59
N ARG A 350 6.50 -87.83 -67.80
CA ARG A 350 5.92 -87.67 -66.47
C ARG A 350 6.89 -86.99 -65.50
N GLN A 351 8.17 -87.36 -65.53
CA GLN A 351 9.20 -86.72 -64.70
C GLN A 351 9.41 -85.25 -65.10
N ILE A 352 9.44 -84.94 -66.40
CA ILE A 352 9.56 -83.55 -66.88
C ILE A 352 8.34 -82.71 -66.49
N ALA A 353 7.12 -83.27 -66.57
CA ALA A 353 5.92 -82.59 -66.09
C ALA A 353 5.98 -82.29 -64.57
N GLN A 354 6.52 -83.22 -63.77
CA GLN A 354 6.76 -82.98 -62.34
C GLN A 354 7.80 -81.87 -62.11
N VAL A 355 8.89 -81.85 -62.87
CA VAL A 355 9.91 -80.79 -62.79
C VAL A 355 9.32 -79.43 -63.17
N GLN A 356 8.54 -79.35 -64.26
CA GLN A 356 7.86 -78.13 -64.67
C GLN A 356 6.91 -77.61 -63.57
N SER A 357 6.06 -78.49 -63.03
CA SER A 357 5.15 -78.14 -61.93
C SER A 357 5.89 -77.64 -60.68
N ALA A 358 6.99 -78.31 -60.30
CA ALA A 358 7.83 -77.87 -59.18
C ALA A 358 8.49 -76.51 -59.45
N THR A 359 8.89 -76.25 -60.70
CA THR A 359 9.50 -74.99 -61.14
C THR A 359 8.48 -73.85 -61.09
N ASP A 360 7.26 -74.06 -61.59
CA ASP A 360 6.15 -73.09 -61.50
C ASP A 360 5.80 -72.77 -60.05
N SER A 361 5.75 -73.78 -59.18
CA SER A 361 5.56 -73.56 -57.74
C SER A 361 6.68 -72.72 -57.13
N CYS A 362 7.93 -72.94 -57.53
CA CYS A 362 9.05 -72.11 -57.07
C CYS A 362 8.92 -70.66 -57.53
N VAL A 363 8.51 -70.39 -58.78
CA VAL A 363 8.24 -69.02 -59.26
C VAL A 363 7.19 -68.32 -58.41
N ASN A 364 6.11 -69.01 -58.07
CA ASN A 364 5.05 -68.46 -57.21
C ASN A 364 5.56 -68.12 -55.80
N HIS A 365 6.38 -69.00 -55.21
CA HIS A 365 6.99 -68.73 -53.90
C HIS A 365 7.95 -67.53 -53.94
N VAL A 366 8.80 -67.43 -54.98
CA VAL A 366 9.72 -66.31 -55.17
C VAL A 366 8.99 -64.98 -55.37
N THR A 367 7.85 -65.01 -56.07
CA THR A 367 6.99 -63.83 -56.24
C THR A 367 6.38 -63.39 -54.90
N SER A 368 5.92 -64.34 -54.08
CA SER A 368 5.39 -64.07 -52.74
C SER A 368 6.47 -63.51 -51.80
N ILE A 369 7.69 -64.06 -51.86
CA ILE A 369 8.85 -63.55 -51.12
C ILE A 369 9.17 -62.11 -51.55
N SER A 370 9.20 -61.83 -52.86
CA SER A 370 9.42 -60.47 -53.39
C SER A 370 8.40 -59.47 -52.87
N SER A 371 7.12 -59.84 -52.84
CA SER A 371 6.04 -59.01 -52.28
C SER A 371 6.23 -58.74 -50.78
N THR A 372 6.67 -59.76 -50.04
CA THR A 372 6.97 -59.63 -48.60
C THR A 372 8.15 -58.69 -48.36
N ILE A 373 9.20 -58.78 -49.18
CA ILE A 373 10.37 -57.88 -49.12
C ILE A 373 9.97 -56.43 -49.43
N ALA A 374 9.14 -56.21 -50.46
CA ALA A 374 8.63 -54.86 -50.77
C ALA A 374 7.83 -54.24 -49.61
N ARG A 375 7.04 -55.06 -48.90
CA ARG A 375 6.34 -54.61 -47.69
C ARG A 375 7.31 -54.26 -46.55
N LEU A 376 8.41 -55.01 -46.39
CA LEU A 376 9.45 -54.70 -45.41
C LEU A 376 10.14 -53.37 -45.72
N GLU A 377 10.42 -53.09 -46.99
CA GLU A 377 10.99 -51.80 -47.43
C GLU A 377 10.07 -50.63 -47.06
N GLN A 378 8.76 -50.76 -47.34
CA GLN A 378 7.77 -49.76 -46.96
C GLN A 378 7.68 -49.56 -45.44
N SER A 379 7.73 -50.65 -44.65
CA SER A 379 7.75 -50.56 -43.19
C SER A 379 9.01 -49.86 -42.67
N ALA A 380 10.18 -50.17 -43.21
CA ALA A 380 11.43 -49.51 -42.83
C ALA A 380 11.41 -48.00 -43.15
N ALA A 381 10.88 -47.62 -44.32
CA ALA A 381 10.70 -46.22 -44.69
C ALA A 381 9.74 -45.47 -43.75
N SER A 382 8.64 -46.13 -43.33
CA SER A 382 7.72 -45.58 -42.34
C SER A 382 8.38 -45.40 -40.98
N ILE A 383 9.17 -46.36 -40.52
CA ILE A 383 9.91 -46.25 -39.25
C ILE A 383 10.87 -45.06 -39.31
N ALA A 384 11.64 -44.90 -40.39
CA ALA A 384 12.56 -43.78 -40.55
C ALA A 384 11.87 -42.41 -40.57
N ALA A 385 10.63 -42.33 -41.09
CA ALA A 385 9.82 -41.12 -41.01
C ALA A 385 9.40 -40.83 -39.56
N THR A 386 8.85 -41.82 -38.85
CA THR A 386 8.45 -41.71 -37.44
C THR A 386 9.62 -41.32 -36.54
N VAL A 387 10.80 -41.90 -36.75
CA VAL A 387 12.01 -41.56 -35.98
C VAL A 387 12.37 -40.09 -36.16
N ARG A 388 12.34 -39.55 -37.39
CA ARG A 388 12.60 -38.12 -37.63
C ARG A 388 11.60 -37.21 -36.92
N GLU A 389 10.32 -37.54 -36.95
CA GLU A 389 9.28 -36.78 -36.23
C GLU A 389 9.50 -36.84 -34.72
N GLN A 390 9.81 -38.02 -34.16
CA GLN A 390 10.10 -38.17 -32.75
C GLN A 390 11.39 -37.44 -32.32
N SER A 391 12.43 -37.41 -33.16
CA SER A 391 13.65 -36.64 -32.89
C SER A 391 13.35 -35.15 -32.81
N ALA A 392 12.53 -34.62 -33.72
CA ALA A 392 12.09 -33.23 -33.68
C ALA A 392 11.30 -32.93 -32.40
N ALA A 393 10.31 -33.76 -32.05
CA ALA A 393 9.52 -33.62 -30.83
C ALA A 393 10.39 -33.70 -29.56
N THR A 394 11.37 -34.60 -29.53
CA THR A 394 12.33 -34.73 -28.41
C THR A 394 13.21 -33.48 -28.29
N GLY A 395 13.62 -32.88 -29.41
CA GLY A 395 14.33 -31.60 -29.43
C GLY A 395 13.49 -30.44 -28.86
N GLU A 396 12.21 -30.37 -29.21
CA GLU A 396 11.28 -29.40 -28.63
C GLU A 396 11.07 -29.62 -27.13
N MET A 397 10.97 -30.88 -26.68
CA MET A 397 10.89 -31.23 -25.26
C MET A 397 12.14 -30.75 -24.50
N ALA A 398 13.34 -30.93 -25.06
CA ALA A 398 14.58 -30.45 -24.46
C ALA A 398 14.56 -28.91 -24.31
N SER A 399 14.18 -28.19 -25.37
CA SER A 399 14.06 -26.72 -25.37
C SER A 399 13.04 -26.23 -24.34
N ASN A 400 11.84 -26.82 -24.31
CA ASN A 400 10.80 -26.48 -23.35
C ASN A 400 11.23 -26.76 -21.90
N THR A 401 11.95 -27.85 -21.67
CA THR A 401 12.47 -28.20 -20.34
C THR A 401 13.52 -27.18 -19.89
N GLN A 402 14.38 -26.70 -20.78
CA GLN A 402 15.35 -25.64 -20.48
C GLN A 402 14.66 -24.30 -20.17
N GLY A 403 13.62 -23.94 -20.93
CA GLY A 403 12.79 -22.77 -20.64
C GLY A 403 12.02 -22.88 -19.32
N ALA A 404 11.56 -24.09 -18.95
CA ALA A 404 10.98 -24.35 -17.64
C ALA A 404 12.02 -24.18 -16.53
N ALA A 405 13.26 -24.65 -16.73
CA ALA A 405 14.34 -24.53 -15.75
C ALA A 405 14.65 -23.06 -15.43
N ALA A 406 14.77 -22.22 -16.45
CA ALA A 406 15.00 -20.78 -16.29
C ALA A 406 13.88 -20.11 -15.49
N ARG A 407 12.61 -20.37 -15.84
CA ARG A 407 11.45 -19.80 -15.11
C ARG A 407 11.33 -20.29 -13.67
N THR A 408 11.67 -21.56 -13.41
CA THR A 408 11.71 -22.09 -12.05
C THR A 408 12.80 -21.42 -11.22
N GLN A 409 13.97 -21.16 -11.81
CA GLN A 409 15.04 -20.42 -11.15
C GLN A 409 14.66 -18.97 -10.86
N GLU A 410 14.01 -18.29 -11.82
CA GLU A 410 13.46 -16.94 -11.60
C GLU A 410 12.43 -16.93 -10.48
N GLY A 411 11.52 -17.91 -10.44
CA GLY A 411 10.54 -18.06 -9.37
C GLY A 411 11.18 -18.26 -7.99
N LEU A 412 12.25 -19.07 -7.90
CA LEU A 412 13.02 -19.26 -6.67
C LEU A 412 13.65 -17.95 -6.19
N LEU A 413 14.30 -17.20 -7.08
CA LEU A 413 14.90 -15.90 -6.75
C LEU A 413 13.83 -14.89 -6.32
N SER A 414 12.68 -14.87 -6.97
CA SER A 414 11.56 -14.00 -6.59
C SER A 414 11.01 -14.34 -5.21
N ALA A 415 10.90 -15.62 -4.85
CA ALA A 415 10.45 -16.05 -3.54
C ALA A 415 11.46 -15.64 -2.44
N GLN A 416 12.76 -15.81 -2.69
CA GLN A 416 13.82 -15.36 -1.79
C GLN A 416 13.80 -13.84 -1.58
N ALA A 417 13.65 -13.06 -2.66
CA ALA A 417 13.54 -11.61 -2.58
C ALA A 417 12.30 -11.15 -1.79
N ALA A 418 11.16 -11.86 -1.96
CA ALA A 418 9.97 -11.62 -1.18
C ALA A 418 10.22 -11.85 0.31
N ARG A 419 10.92 -12.93 0.70
CA ARG A 419 11.27 -13.20 2.11
C ARG A 419 12.12 -12.10 2.74
N LEU A 420 13.12 -11.59 2.01
CA LEU A 420 13.92 -10.45 2.47
C LEU A 420 13.05 -9.23 2.74
N SER A 421 12.15 -8.90 1.80
CA SER A 421 11.22 -7.78 1.93
C SER A 421 10.25 -7.97 3.10
N ILE A 422 9.78 -9.20 3.33
CA ILE A 422 8.93 -9.55 4.48
C ILE A 422 9.70 -9.38 5.80
N GLY A 423 10.99 -9.71 5.82
CA GLY A 423 11.88 -9.45 6.96
C GLY A 423 11.97 -7.96 7.30
N ASP A 424 12.14 -7.10 6.29
CA ASP A 424 12.17 -5.64 6.47
C ASP A 424 10.84 -5.10 6.99
N VAL A 425 9.71 -5.57 6.45
CA VAL A 425 8.37 -5.19 6.95
C VAL A 425 8.17 -5.65 8.39
N THR A 426 8.61 -6.86 8.73
CA THR A 426 8.54 -7.37 10.11
C THR A 426 9.30 -6.48 11.07
N LYS A 427 10.52 -6.07 10.71
CA LYS A 427 11.34 -5.14 11.50
C LYS A 427 10.65 -3.79 11.65
N MET A 428 10.14 -3.22 10.55
CA MET A 428 9.43 -1.94 10.56
C MET A 428 8.18 -1.98 11.46
N SER A 429 7.45 -3.10 11.48
CA SER A 429 6.27 -3.26 12.34
C SER A 429 6.64 -3.34 13.83
N VAL A 430 7.79 -3.93 14.17
CA VAL A 430 8.33 -3.88 15.55
C VAL A 430 8.72 -2.45 15.94
N GLU A 431 9.37 -1.71 15.04
CA GLU A 431 9.71 -0.29 15.28
C GLU A 431 8.44 0.57 15.42
N LEU A 432 7.39 0.29 14.65
CA LEU A 432 6.10 0.98 14.71
C LEU A 432 5.38 0.74 16.05
N ASP A 433 5.37 -0.50 16.55
CA ASP A 433 4.82 -0.83 17.88
C ASP A 433 5.59 -0.10 18.99
N SER A 434 6.93 -0.08 18.91
CA SER A 434 7.77 0.67 19.85
C SER A 434 7.47 2.18 19.82
N ALA A 435 7.29 2.77 18.64
CA ALA A 435 6.94 4.17 18.50
C ALA A 435 5.55 4.46 19.09
N ALA A 436 4.60 3.55 18.92
CA ALA A 436 3.26 3.67 19.49
C ALA A 436 3.29 3.66 21.03
N VAL A 437 4.09 2.77 21.64
CA VAL A 437 4.32 2.75 23.09
C VAL A 437 4.90 4.07 23.60
N GLN A 438 5.82 4.68 22.84
CA GLN A 438 6.41 5.97 23.20
C GLN A 438 5.40 7.13 23.12
N VAL A 439 4.50 7.12 22.13
CA VAL A 439 3.41 8.10 22.01
C VAL A 439 2.43 7.96 23.18
N GLU A 440 2.05 6.73 23.53
CA GLU A 440 1.18 6.43 24.67
C GLU A 440 1.78 6.96 25.99
N ALA A 441 3.07 6.69 26.23
CA ALA A 441 3.79 7.20 27.39
C ALA A 441 3.84 8.74 27.41
N SER A 442 4.07 9.38 26.25
CA SER A 442 4.11 10.84 26.14
C SER A 442 2.76 11.49 26.42
N ALA A 443 1.67 10.88 25.97
CA ALA A 443 0.30 11.33 26.27
C ALA A 443 0.04 11.30 27.79
N GLY A 444 0.41 10.19 28.44
CA GLY A 444 0.33 10.06 29.91
C GLY A 444 1.11 11.14 30.65
N MET A 445 2.36 11.39 30.26
CA MET A 445 3.20 12.43 30.86
C MET A 445 2.62 13.85 30.70
N ILE A 446 2.05 14.17 29.54
CA ILE A 446 1.42 15.48 29.29
C ILE A 446 0.20 15.67 30.20
N SER A 447 -0.64 14.64 30.31
CA SER A 447 -1.82 14.68 31.18
C SER A 447 -1.43 14.89 32.64
N ASP A 448 -0.43 14.16 33.13
CA ASP A 448 0.05 14.27 34.51
C ASP A 448 0.66 15.63 34.81
N LEU A 449 1.50 16.15 33.89
CA LEU A 449 2.14 17.46 34.04
C LEU A 449 1.11 18.59 34.13
N VAL A 450 0.06 18.54 33.30
CA VAL A 450 -1.00 19.56 33.32
C VAL A 450 -1.88 19.43 34.55
N ALA A 451 -2.21 18.21 34.99
CA ALA A 451 -2.93 18.01 36.24
C ALA A 451 -2.18 18.57 37.45
N HIS A 452 -0.85 18.38 37.49
CA HIS A 452 0.00 18.93 38.55
C HIS A 452 0.06 20.46 38.49
N PHE A 453 0.35 21.03 37.32
CA PHE A 453 0.41 22.48 37.13
C PHE A 453 -0.89 23.20 37.52
N LEU A 454 -2.05 22.64 37.16
CA LEU A 454 -3.35 23.23 37.53
C LEU A 454 -3.66 23.10 39.01
N THR A 455 -3.14 22.06 39.68
CA THR A 455 -3.25 21.92 41.13
C THR A 455 -2.42 23.00 41.82
N ASP A 456 -1.18 23.20 41.38
CA ASP A 456 -0.30 24.26 41.91
C ASP A 456 -0.92 25.65 41.71
N LEU A 457 -1.51 25.90 40.54
CA LEU A 457 -2.16 27.17 40.21
C LEU A 457 -3.41 27.47 41.06
N ARG A 458 -4.09 26.43 41.59
CA ARG A 458 -5.21 26.60 42.52
C ARG A 458 -4.78 26.86 43.97
N VAL A 459 -3.55 26.50 44.31
CA VAL A 459 -2.99 26.64 45.67
C VAL A 459 -2.22 27.95 45.84
N ALA A 460 -1.65 28.48 44.74
CA ALA A 460 -1.00 29.79 44.67
C ALA A 460 -2.02 30.94 44.64
#